data_AF-A0A3E0E7W1-F1
#
_entry.id   AF-A0A3E0E7W1-F1
#
_cell.length_a   1.000
_cell.length_b   1.000
_cell.length_c   1.000
_cell.angle_alpha   90.00
_cell.angle_beta   90.00
_cell.angle_gamma   90.00
#
_symmetry.space_group_name_H-M   'P 1'
#
loop_
_entity.id
_entity.type
_entity.pdbx_description
1 polymer ?
#
loop_
_entity_poly.entity_id
_entity_poly.type
_entity_poly.pdbx_seq_one_letter_code
_entity_poly.pdbx_strand_id
1 'polypeptide(L)'
;MAKTKKIEVNGREIALYSTNSEDFISLTDMARYRKSERTNYIIQNWMRTRSAIEFCGLWEQLNNPNFKSIEFDAFKNQSGSNSFALTPQKWIEATKAIGIQSKSGRYGGTFAHRDIAFEFASWISAEFKFYLIKEFQRLKEDEIEQDASIRLSNEYFACEIPCGN
;
A
#
# COMPACT_ATOMS: atom_id res chain seq x y z
N MET A 1 11.46 -9.64 10.66
CA MET A 1 10.95 -8.25 10.59
C MET A 1 10.82 -7.91 9.11
N ALA A 2 9.69 -7.35 8.67
CA ALA A 2 9.53 -6.93 7.28
C ALA A 2 10.61 -5.88 6.94
N LYS A 3 11.34 -6.08 5.84
CA LYS A 3 12.39 -5.16 5.41
C LYS A 3 11.71 -3.92 4.83
N THR A 4 11.78 -2.81 5.54
CA THR A 4 11.31 -1.51 5.04
C THR A 4 12.25 -1.05 3.93
N LYS A 5 11.69 -0.78 2.75
CA LYS A 5 12.38 -0.22 1.59
C LYS A 5 11.84 1.18 1.32
N LYS A 6 12.53 1.92 0.46
CA LYS A 6 12.11 3.23 0.00
C LYS A 6 12.29 3.31 -1.52
N ILE A 7 11.37 4.00 -2.18
CA ILE A 7 11.49 4.41 -3.59
C ILE A 7 11.45 5.92 -3.67
N GLU A 8 12.13 6.49 -4.65
CA GLU A 8 12.14 7.92 -4.90
C GLU A 8 11.19 8.27 -6.04
N VAL A 9 10.04 8.86 -5.72
CA VAL A 9 9.03 9.23 -6.71
C VAL A 9 8.99 10.75 -6.84
N ASN A 10 9.49 11.24 -7.97
CA ASN A 10 9.55 12.67 -8.29
C ASN A 10 10.24 13.51 -7.18
N GLY A 11 11.44 13.08 -6.77
CA GLY A 11 12.24 13.76 -5.73
C GLY A 11 11.76 13.54 -4.30
N ARG A 12 10.92 12.52 -4.06
CA ARG A 12 10.36 12.23 -2.72
C ARG A 12 10.49 10.76 -2.36
N GLU A 13 10.99 10.50 -1.17
CA GLU A 13 11.03 9.15 -0.63
C GLU A 13 9.64 8.67 -0.19
N ILE A 14 9.25 7.50 -0.67
CA ILE A 14 8.04 6.78 -0.25
C ILE A 14 8.45 5.47 0.37
N ALA A 15 8.08 5.27 1.64
CA ALA A 15 8.33 4.01 2.31
C ALA A 15 7.40 2.91 1.78
N LEU A 16 7.96 1.72 1.63
CA LEU A 16 7.23 0.50 1.32
C LEU A 16 7.76 -0.66 2.16
N TYR A 17 6.94 -1.66 2.37
CA TYR A 17 7.39 -2.92 2.97
C TYR A 17 6.60 -4.06 2.36
N SER A 18 7.20 -5.24 2.37
CA SER A 18 6.54 -6.45 1.91
C SER A 18 6.21 -7.36 3.09
N THR A 19 5.03 -7.95 3.11
CA THR A 19 4.57 -8.92 4.12
C THR A 19 3.78 -10.00 3.42
N ASN A 20 4.11 -11.27 3.65
CA ASN A 20 3.44 -12.43 3.04
C ASN A 20 3.31 -12.32 1.50
N SER A 21 4.38 -11.88 0.83
CA SER A 21 4.42 -11.65 -0.62
C SER A 21 3.54 -10.50 -1.14
N GLU A 22 2.91 -9.74 -0.25
CA GLU A 22 2.16 -8.53 -0.60
C GLU A 22 2.95 -7.28 -0.28
N ASP A 23 2.84 -6.28 -1.14
CA ASP A 23 3.52 -5.00 -1.00
C ASP A 23 2.59 -3.93 -0.45
N PHE A 24 3.07 -3.22 0.56
CA PHE A 24 2.38 -2.10 1.18
C PHE A 24 3.17 -0.82 0.98
N ILE A 25 2.48 0.25 0.59
CA ILE A 25 3.05 1.55 0.27
C ILE A 25 2.49 2.60 1.24
N SER A 26 3.35 3.50 1.69
CA SER A 26 3.00 4.59 2.62
C SER A 26 2.11 5.63 1.96
N LEU A 27 0.81 5.59 2.26
CA LEU A 27 -0.14 6.65 1.87
C LEU A 27 0.22 7.98 2.53
N THR A 28 0.81 7.95 3.72
CA THR A 28 1.27 9.15 4.43
C THR A 28 2.37 9.87 3.67
N ASP A 29 3.35 9.15 3.11
CA ASP A 29 4.43 9.74 2.32
C ASP A 29 3.90 10.25 0.98
N MET A 30 3.02 9.48 0.32
CA MET A 30 2.35 9.91 -0.91
C MET A 30 1.53 11.19 -0.70
N ALA A 31 0.79 11.30 0.42
CA ALA A 31 -0.03 12.47 0.74
C ALA A 31 0.80 13.76 0.88
N ARG A 32 2.08 13.65 1.27
CA ARG A 32 2.98 14.81 1.33
C ARG A 32 3.13 15.47 -0.03
N TYR A 33 2.91 14.74 -1.14
CA TYR A 33 2.97 15.28 -2.51
C TYR A 33 2.15 16.56 -2.67
N ARG A 34 0.91 16.58 -2.15
CA ARG A 34 0.04 17.77 -2.21
C ARG A 34 0.37 18.82 -1.15
N LYS A 35 0.43 18.44 0.13
CA LYS A 35 0.70 19.36 1.26
C LYS A 35 1.38 18.62 2.41
N SER A 36 2.49 19.17 2.92
CA SER A 36 3.33 18.54 3.94
C SER A 36 2.69 18.48 5.35
N GLU A 37 1.88 19.45 5.72
CA GLU A 37 1.47 19.63 7.13
C GLU A 37 0.21 18.86 7.58
N ARG A 38 -0.60 18.33 6.64
CA ARG A 38 -1.89 17.68 6.97
C ARG A 38 -2.15 16.39 6.20
N THR A 39 -1.19 15.48 6.18
CA THR A 39 -1.27 14.20 5.46
C THR A 39 -2.49 13.35 5.86
N ASN A 40 -2.78 13.23 7.15
CA ASN A 40 -3.95 12.48 7.65
C ASN A 40 -5.27 13.01 7.09
N TYR A 41 -5.39 14.34 6.97
CA TYR A 41 -6.57 14.99 6.40
C TYR A 41 -6.71 14.71 4.90
N ILE A 42 -5.59 14.62 4.16
CA ILE A 42 -5.62 14.26 2.72
C ILE A 42 -6.14 12.83 2.54
N ILE A 43 -5.67 11.88 3.34
CA ILE A 43 -6.12 10.48 3.27
C ILE A 43 -7.60 10.39 3.65
N GLN A 44 -8.03 11.10 4.70
CA GLN A 44 -9.44 11.17 5.09
C GLN A 44 -10.32 11.78 3.99
N ASN A 45 -9.82 12.81 3.28
CA ASN A 45 -10.53 13.42 2.16
C ASN A 45 -10.66 12.53 0.93
N TRP A 46 -9.75 11.59 0.75
CA TRP A 46 -9.88 10.54 -0.24
C TRP A 46 -10.87 9.47 0.21
N MET A 47 -10.72 8.96 1.44
CA MET A 47 -11.61 7.92 2.01
C MET A 47 -13.08 8.33 2.10
N ARG A 48 -13.41 9.63 2.12
CA ARG A 48 -14.81 10.09 2.06
C ARG A 48 -15.45 9.96 0.68
N THR A 49 -14.67 9.79 -0.39
CA THR A 49 -15.21 9.69 -1.74
C THR A 49 -15.82 8.31 -1.97
N ARG A 50 -16.91 8.28 -2.73
CA ARG A 50 -17.57 7.04 -3.11
C ARG A 50 -16.63 6.11 -3.88
N SER A 51 -15.82 6.67 -4.79
CA SER A 51 -14.85 5.91 -5.58
C SER A 51 -13.81 5.19 -4.70
N ALA A 52 -13.30 5.85 -3.67
CA ALA A 52 -12.33 5.25 -2.75
C ALA A 52 -12.96 4.09 -1.97
N ILE A 53 -14.18 4.30 -1.45
CA ILE A 53 -14.91 3.26 -0.70
C ILE A 53 -15.24 2.06 -1.58
N GLU A 54 -15.73 2.30 -2.81
CA GLU A 54 -16.05 1.22 -3.74
C GLU A 54 -14.81 0.42 -4.12
N PHE A 55 -13.69 1.09 -4.44
CA PHE A 55 -12.45 0.40 -4.78
C PHE A 55 -11.87 -0.38 -3.60
N CYS A 56 -11.77 0.25 -2.42
CA CYS A 56 -11.27 -0.43 -1.22
C CYS A 56 -12.17 -1.60 -0.85
N GLY A 57 -13.49 -1.42 -0.87
CA GLY A 57 -14.45 -2.48 -0.58
C GLY A 57 -14.37 -3.65 -1.56
N LEU A 58 -14.22 -3.38 -2.86
CA LEU A 58 -14.03 -4.43 -3.87
C LEU A 58 -12.74 -5.22 -3.60
N TRP A 59 -11.64 -4.52 -3.34
CA TRP A 59 -10.37 -5.17 -3.03
C TRP A 59 -10.49 -6.07 -1.79
N GLU A 60 -11.15 -5.59 -0.73
CA GLU A 60 -11.37 -6.38 0.49
C GLU A 60 -12.29 -7.58 0.25
N GLN A 61 -13.38 -7.43 -0.51
CA GLN A 61 -14.28 -8.55 -0.83
C GLN A 61 -13.58 -9.70 -1.56
N LEU A 62 -12.59 -9.37 -2.40
CA LEU A 62 -11.84 -10.36 -3.17
C LEU A 62 -10.71 -11.02 -2.37
N ASN A 63 -10.12 -10.30 -1.41
CA ASN A 63 -8.86 -10.71 -0.77
C ASN A 63 -8.99 -10.98 0.75
N ASN A 64 -10.11 -10.63 1.38
CA ASN A 64 -10.30 -10.71 2.83
C ASN A 64 -11.56 -11.49 3.22
N PRO A 65 -11.43 -12.77 3.56
CA PRO A 65 -12.56 -13.60 3.99
C PRO A 65 -13.28 -13.11 5.26
N ASN A 66 -12.62 -12.28 6.08
CA ASN A 66 -13.18 -11.75 7.32
C ASN A 66 -13.82 -10.36 7.16
N PHE A 67 -13.91 -9.86 5.93
CA PHE A 67 -14.45 -8.54 5.63
C PHE A 67 -15.95 -8.45 5.96
N LYS A 68 -16.34 -7.36 6.63
CA LYS A 68 -17.73 -7.12 7.02
C LYS A 68 -18.47 -6.33 5.95
N SER A 69 -19.06 -7.04 4.98
CA SER A 69 -19.80 -6.44 3.86
C SER A 69 -20.96 -5.52 4.30
N ILE A 70 -21.64 -5.82 5.42
CA ILE A 70 -22.76 -5.00 5.92
C ILE A 70 -22.29 -3.60 6.35
N GLU A 71 -21.17 -3.53 7.08
CA GLU A 71 -20.59 -2.25 7.51
C GLU A 71 -20.04 -1.46 6.32
N PHE A 72 -19.47 -2.17 5.35
CA PHE A 72 -19.06 -1.61 4.07
C PHE A 72 -20.24 -0.98 3.32
N ASP A 73 -21.35 -1.70 3.17
CA ASP A 73 -22.55 -1.19 2.48
C ASP A 73 -23.11 0.06 3.18
N ALA A 74 -23.06 0.11 4.51
CA ALA A 74 -23.42 1.30 5.27
C ALA A 74 -22.52 2.50 4.93
N PHE A 75 -21.19 2.33 4.87
CA PHE A 75 -20.28 3.39 4.45
C PHE A 75 -20.48 3.80 2.99
N LYS A 76 -20.68 2.84 2.09
CA LYS A 76 -20.94 3.09 0.67
C LYS A 76 -22.21 3.92 0.49
N ASN A 77 -23.27 3.61 1.22
CA ASN A 77 -24.54 4.34 1.16
C ASN A 77 -24.46 5.76 1.76
N GLN A 78 -23.63 5.96 2.79
CA GLN A 78 -23.40 7.28 3.40
C GLN A 78 -22.44 8.16 2.60
N SER A 79 -21.60 7.54 1.76
CA SER A 79 -20.59 8.23 0.97
C SER A 79 -21.20 9.28 0.03
N GLY A 80 -20.56 10.44 -0.05
CA GLY A 80 -21.04 11.58 -0.84
C GLY A 80 -21.97 12.55 -0.10
N SER A 81 -22.43 12.23 1.12
CA SER A 81 -23.11 13.22 1.97
C SER A 81 -22.11 14.22 2.56
N ASN A 82 -22.53 15.48 2.74
CA ASN A 82 -21.65 16.56 3.25
C ASN A 82 -21.14 16.30 4.67
N SER A 83 -21.91 15.59 5.49
CA SER A 83 -21.56 15.24 6.87
C SER A 83 -20.71 13.97 6.95
N PHE A 84 -20.48 13.26 5.85
CA PHE A 84 -19.76 12.00 5.87
C PHE A 84 -18.26 12.20 6.10
N ALA A 85 -17.75 11.52 7.12
CA ALA A 85 -16.34 11.46 7.44
C ALA A 85 -15.93 10.02 7.75
N LEU A 86 -14.87 9.57 7.09
CA LEU A 86 -14.31 8.23 7.26
C LEU A 86 -12.80 8.32 7.40
N THR A 87 -12.28 7.97 8.58
CA THR A 87 -10.84 7.84 8.80
C THR A 87 -10.39 6.42 8.43
N PRO A 88 -9.10 6.22 8.06
CA PRO A 88 -8.55 4.88 7.84
C PRO A 88 -8.78 3.95 9.04
N GLN A 89 -8.58 4.45 10.26
CA GLN A 89 -8.79 3.69 11.49
C GLN A 89 -10.24 3.22 11.64
N LYS A 90 -11.22 4.13 11.41
CA LYS A 90 -12.65 3.79 11.46
C LYS A 90 -13.04 2.77 10.40
N TRP A 91 -12.50 2.90 9.19
CA TRP A 91 -12.69 1.91 8.11
C TRP A 91 -12.19 0.52 8.54
N ILE A 92 -10.96 0.43 9.04
CA ILE A 92 -10.33 -0.82 9.49
C ILE A 92 -11.15 -1.48 10.61
N GLU A 93 -11.48 -0.73 11.66
CA GLU A 93 -12.16 -1.26 12.85
C GLU A 93 -13.59 -1.74 12.53
N ALA A 94 -14.33 -0.96 11.76
CA ALA A 94 -15.71 -1.30 11.41
C ALA A 94 -15.77 -2.47 10.42
N THR A 95 -14.91 -2.49 9.39
CA THR A 95 -15.01 -3.47 8.28
C THR A 95 -14.10 -4.69 8.44
N LYS A 96 -13.17 -4.69 9.40
CA LYS A 96 -12.04 -5.64 9.48
C LYS A 96 -11.15 -5.65 8.23
N ALA A 97 -11.02 -4.50 7.56
CA ALA A 97 -10.16 -4.34 6.39
C ALA A 97 -8.69 -4.69 6.69
N ILE A 98 -8.02 -5.33 5.73
CA ILE A 98 -6.60 -5.70 5.81
C ILE A 98 -5.73 -4.98 4.77
N GLY A 99 -6.35 -4.43 3.73
CA GLY A 99 -5.71 -3.71 2.63
C GLY A 99 -5.25 -2.31 3.02
N ILE A 100 -5.76 -1.74 4.12
CA ILE A 100 -5.26 -0.51 4.72
C ILE A 100 -4.81 -0.81 6.15
N GLN A 101 -3.64 -0.31 6.52
CA GLN A 101 -3.09 -0.42 7.86
C GLN A 101 -2.75 0.98 8.38
N SER A 102 -3.26 1.33 9.54
CA SER A 102 -2.99 2.64 10.16
C SER A 102 -2.44 2.44 11.56
N LYS A 103 -1.32 3.10 11.86
CA LYS A 103 -0.71 3.12 13.19
C LYS A 103 -0.44 4.55 13.62
N SER A 104 -0.78 4.87 14.86
CA SER A 104 -0.45 6.14 15.50
C SER A 104 0.96 6.13 16.09
N GLY A 105 1.58 7.31 16.25
CA GLY A 105 2.85 7.48 16.97
C GLY A 105 4.03 7.97 16.10
N ARG A 106 5.23 8.06 16.71
CA ARG A 106 6.46 8.61 16.08
C ARG A 106 6.91 7.85 14.83
N TYR A 107 6.64 6.55 14.79
CA TYR A 107 6.88 5.67 13.64
C TYR A 107 5.55 5.20 13.00
N GLY A 108 4.48 5.94 13.28
CA GLY A 108 3.16 5.70 12.73
C GLY A 108 3.06 6.15 11.28
N GLY A 109 1.89 5.90 10.70
CA GLY A 109 1.60 6.16 9.31
C GLY A 109 0.43 5.31 8.85
N THR A 110 -0.10 5.65 7.68
CA THR A 110 -1.08 4.82 6.99
C THR A 110 -0.41 4.21 5.77
N PHE A 111 -0.46 2.89 5.70
CA PHE A 111 0.02 2.09 4.59
C PHE A 111 -1.17 1.41 3.94
N ALA A 112 -1.09 1.15 2.65
CA ALA A 112 -2.07 0.34 1.97
C ALA A 112 -1.42 -0.63 1.00
N HIS A 113 -2.12 -1.71 0.70
CA HIS A 113 -1.77 -2.64 -0.35
C HIS A 113 -1.49 -1.88 -1.65
N ARG A 114 -0.54 -2.34 -2.47
CA ARG A 114 -0.08 -1.63 -3.68
C ARG A 114 -1.23 -1.18 -4.59
N ASP A 115 -2.26 -2.01 -4.78
CA ASP A 115 -3.40 -1.67 -5.65
C ASP A 115 -4.20 -0.49 -5.09
N ILE A 116 -4.48 -0.52 -3.79
CA ILE A 116 -5.17 0.56 -3.08
C ILE A 116 -4.31 1.82 -3.07
N ALA A 117 -2.99 1.69 -2.91
CA ALA A 117 -2.06 2.81 -3.02
C ALA A 117 -2.04 3.39 -4.44
N PHE A 118 -2.06 2.58 -5.50
CA PHE A 118 -2.16 3.09 -6.88
C PHE A 118 -3.49 3.80 -7.14
N GLU A 119 -4.59 3.36 -6.52
CA GLU A 119 -5.85 4.09 -6.56
C GLU A 119 -5.74 5.44 -5.86
N PHE A 120 -5.14 5.48 -4.67
CA PHE A 120 -4.87 6.76 -3.98
C PHE A 120 -3.98 7.69 -4.82
N ALA A 121 -2.95 7.15 -5.48
CA ALA A 121 -2.10 7.91 -6.38
C ALA A 121 -2.89 8.51 -7.56
N SER A 122 -3.83 7.75 -8.12
CA SER A 122 -4.74 8.21 -9.18
C SER A 122 -5.57 9.41 -8.75
N TRP A 123 -6.04 9.40 -7.50
CA TRP A 123 -6.79 10.51 -6.90
C TRP A 123 -5.90 11.73 -6.61
N ILE A 124 -4.62 11.52 -6.27
CA ILE A 124 -3.65 12.62 -6.09
C ILE A 124 -3.43 13.37 -7.41
N SER A 125 -2.92 12.68 -8.43
CA SER A 125 -2.77 13.15 -9.81
C SER A 125 -2.31 12.02 -10.75
N ALA A 126 -2.65 12.14 -12.04
CA ALA A 126 -2.19 11.19 -13.07
C ALA A 126 -0.66 11.14 -13.18
N GLU A 127 0.01 12.29 -13.09
CA GLU A 127 1.47 12.41 -13.11
C GLU A 127 2.12 11.64 -11.96
N PHE A 128 1.64 11.84 -10.72
CA PHE A 128 2.20 11.16 -9.56
C PHE A 128 2.00 9.64 -9.65
N LYS A 129 0.82 9.20 -10.09
CA LYS A 129 0.55 7.79 -10.37
C LYS A 129 1.53 7.21 -11.38
N PHE A 130 1.80 7.91 -12.47
CA PHE A 130 2.72 7.43 -13.51
C PHE A 130 4.13 7.21 -12.98
N TYR A 131 4.70 8.19 -12.28
CA TYR A 131 6.03 8.04 -11.66
C TYR A 131 6.06 6.94 -10.60
N LEU A 132 5.01 6.82 -9.78
CA LEU A 132 4.93 5.77 -8.77
C LEU A 132 4.92 4.37 -9.40
N ILE A 133 4.16 4.17 -10.49
CA ILE A 133 4.15 2.89 -11.22
C ILE A 133 5.54 2.58 -11.77
N LYS A 134 6.20 3.57 -12.39
CA LYS A 134 7.54 3.37 -12.97
C LYS A 134 8.58 2.97 -11.94
N GLU A 135 8.64 3.67 -10.81
CA GLU A 135 9.61 3.35 -9.76
C GLU A 135 9.28 2.05 -9.04
N PHE A 136 8.01 1.72 -8.89
CA PHE A 136 7.61 0.44 -8.33
C PHE A 136 7.99 -0.73 -9.25
N GLN A 137 7.80 -0.58 -10.57
CA GLN A 137 8.22 -1.58 -11.56
C GLN A 137 9.74 -1.78 -11.54
N ARG A 138 10.51 -0.69 -11.57
CA ARG A 138 11.98 -0.72 -11.47
C ARG A 138 12.44 -1.46 -10.21
N LEU A 139 11.85 -1.15 -9.06
CA LEU A 139 12.16 -1.85 -7.81
C LEU A 139 11.90 -3.36 -7.90
N LYS A 140 10.80 -3.77 -8.54
CA LYS A 140 10.43 -5.18 -8.68
C LYS A 140 11.37 -5.92 -9.64
N GLU A 141 11.83 -5.25 -10.69
CA GLU A 141 12.86 -5.78 -11.59
C GLU A 141 14.19 -5.98 -10.83
N ASP A 142 14.63 -4.99 -10.06
CA ASP A 142 15.83 -5.07 -9.22
C ASP A 142 15.73 -6.24 -8.19
N GLU A 143 14.55 -6.45 -7.60
CA GLU A 143 14.29 -7.56 -6.67
C GLU A 143 14.42 -8.93 -7.36
N ILE A 144 13.85 -9.06 -8.57
CA ILE A 144 13.91 -10.31 -9.34
C ILE A 144 15.35 -10.61 -9.75
N GLU A 145 16.11 -9.62 -10.22
CA GLU A 145 17.51 -9.79 -10.60
C GLU A 145 18.38 -10.17 -9.40
N GLN A 146 18.17 -9.49 -8.25
CA GLN A 146 18.88 -9.81 -7.02
C GLN A 146 18.58 -11.24 -6.54
N ASP A 147 17.32 -11.66 -6.57
CA ASP A 147 16.92 -13.02 -6.19
C ASP A 147 17.49 -14.07 -7.15
N ALA A 148 17.50 -13.79 -8.45
CA ALA A 148 18.10 -14.67 -9.46
C ALA A 148 19.62 -14.83 -9.24
N SER A 149 20.32 -13.72 -8.98
CA SER A 149 21.76 -13.73 -8.67
C SER A 149 22.09 -14.54 -7.41
N ILE A 150 21.27 -14.43 -6.35
CA ILE A 150 21.42 -15.22 -5.11
C ILE A 150 21.16 -16.71 -5.37
N ARG A 151 20.18 -17.06 -6.21
CA ARG A 151 19.90 -18.46 -6.55
C ARG A 151 21.06 -19.09 -7.31
N LEU A 152 21.58 -18.39 -8.32
CA LEU A 152 22.71 -18.86 -9.11
C LEU A 152 23.95 -19.04 -8.21
N SER A 153 24.27 -18.06 -7.35
CA SER A 153 25.43 -18.19 -6.45
C SER A 153 25.30 -19.37 -5.49
N ASN A 154 24.09 -19.63 -4.94
CA ASN A 154 23.84 -20.79 -4.09
C ASN A 154 23.96 -22.12 -4.86
N GLU A 155 23.50 -22.21 -6.11
CA GLU A 155 23.62 -23.41 -6.94
C GLU A 155 25.09 -23.71 -7.30
N TYR A 156 25.88 -22.68 -7.65
CA TYR A 156 27.32 -22.84 -7.89
C TYR A 156 28.04 -23.37 -6.65
N PHE A 157 27.77 -22.80 -5.47
CA PHE A 157 28.37 -23.29 -4.21
C PHE A 157 27.93 -24.70 -3.83
N ALA A 158 26.70 -25.11 -4.15
CA ALA A 158 26.22 -26.46 -3.90
C ALA A 158 26.91 -27.52 -4.78
N CYS A 159 27.33 -27.15 -5.99
CA CYS A 159 28.04 -28.04 -6.93
C CYS A 159 29.53 -28.21 -6.60
N GLU A 160 30.13 -27.29 -5.84
CA GLU A 160 31.56 -27.34 -5.45
C GLU A 160 31.84 -28.11 -4.16
N ILE A 161 30.82 -28.59 -3.43
CA ILE A 161 31.05 -29.49 -2.29
C ILE A 161 31.40 -30.88 -2.84
N PRO A 162 32.66 -31.35 -2.70
CA PRO A 162 33.00 -32.68 -3.17
C PRO A 162 32.21 -33.69 -2.34
N CYS A 163 31.49 -34.60 -3.00
CA CYS A 163 30.99 -35.82 -2.39
C CYS A 163 32.19 -36.58 -1.81
N GLY A 164 32.50 -36.35 -0.53
CA GLY A 164 33.56 -37.04 0.18
C GLY A 164 33.26 -38.52 0.30
N ASN A 165 34.26 -39.34 -0.04
CA ASN A 165 34.34 -40.79 0.19
C ASN A 165 34.07 -41.18 1.64
#